data_AF-A0A6P7YVJ3-F1
#
_entry.id   AF-A0A6P7YVJ3-F1
#
_cell.length_a   1.000
_cell.length_b   1.000
_cell.length_c   1.000
_cell.angle_alpha   90.00
_cell.angle_beta   90.00
_cell.angle_gamma   90.00
#
_symmetry.space_group_name_H-M   'P 1'
#
loop_
_entity.id
_entity.type
_entity.pdbx_description
1 polymer ?
#
loop_
_entity_poly.entity_id
_entity_poly.type
_entity_poly.pdbx_seq_one_letter_code
_entity_poly.pdbx_strand_id
1 'polypeptide(L)'
;MQFPSGREMVMDRLSAKGVRLRTSLRSSRCPHLSRRTMARKKRLRLIAEMARKIRAYRELKERPRDSQRFALDYETMTRPMTGRRLPALAWRDVRRELRLFSLLCRQPLFGIGRMVTRKSWLEGFDEPCYWVISKVKVDYTAENLDHGKAWGILTFRGKTETDVKEIEQVMYHDWRLLPKHEEENFKIFTPVPEPEPVRYVPYPPLIRAMKLAHLQKEGKPITQEPMLDLQKPILSPKEFFKNQGVKKNEDGTPV
;
A
#
# COMPACT_ATOMS: atom_id res chain seq x y z
N MET A 1 -38.43 -15.74 -77.85
CA MET A 1 -39.08 -15.12 -76.68
C MET A 1 -38.20 -13.97 -76.24
N GLN A 2 -38.32 -12.79 -76.88
CA GLN A 2 -39.22 -11.68 -76.48
C GLN A 2 -38.91 -11.23 -75.04
N PHE A 3 -37.99 -10.30 -74.86
CA PHE A 3 -38.00 -8.84 -75.09
C PHE A 3 -38.29 -8.09 -73.78
N PRO A 4 -37.51 -7.04 -73.46
CA PRO A 4 -37.62 -6.23 -72.24
C PRO A 4 -38.53 -5.01 -72.47
N SER A 5 -39.09 -4.46 -71.39
CA SER A 5 -39.73 -3.14 -71.36
C SER A 5 -39.08 -2.33 -70.24
N GLY A 6 -38.55 -1.12 -70.40
CA GLY A 6 -38.99 0.00 -71.24
C GLY A 6 -39.05 1.20 -70.29
N ARG A 7 -38.11 2.15 -70.41
CA ARG A 7 -38.28 3.51 -71.00
C ARG A 7 -39.02 4.50 -70.10
N GLU A 8 -38.31 5.55 -69.63
CA GLU A 8 -38.38 6.96 -70.12
C GLU A 8 -39.53 7.73 -69.42
N MET A 9 -39.53 9.05 -69.17
CA MET A 9 -38.65 10.20 -69.35
C MET A 9 -39.29 11.34 -68.51
N VAL A 10 -38.44 12.24 -67.99
CA VAL A 10 -38.51 13.73 -68.01
C VAL A 10 -39.83 14.47 -67.68
N MET A 11 -39.77 15.36 -66.69
CA MET A 11 -39.98 16.84 -66.77
C MET A 11 -40.23 17.35 -65.33
N ASP A 12 -39.35 18.13 -64.69
CA ASP A 12 -39.03 19.55 -64.88
C ASP A 12 -39.94 20.49 -64.04
N ARG A 13 -39.31 21.55 -63.48
CA ARG A 13 -39.88 22.77 -62.81
C ARG A 13 -40.31 22.65 -61.32
N LEU A 14 -39.92 23.52 -60.37
CA LEU A 14 -39.66 24.97 -60.37
C LEU A 14 -38.96 25.45 -59.06
N SER A 15 -38.08 26.46 -59.18
CA SER A 15 -37.94 27.66 -58.29
C SER A 15 -37.53 27.48 -56.80
N ALA A 16 -36.66 28.25 -56.15
CA ALA A 16 -36.08 29.56 -56.40
C ALA A 16 -34.82 29.80 -55.53
N LYS A 17 -33.85 30.54 -56.09
CA LYS A 17 -33.13 31.73 -55.56
C LYS A 17 -33.00 31.87 -54.01
N GLY A 18 -31.84 32.19 -53.43
CA GLY A 18 -30.67 32.82 -54.00
C GLY A 18 -29.55 33.10 -52.99
N VAL A 19 -28.42 33.45 -53.58
CA VAL A 19 -27.11 33.76 -53.03
C VAL A 19 -27.05 35.19 -52.46
N ARG A 20 -26.30 35.41 -51.37
CA ARG A 20 -25.50 36.63 -51.11
C ARG A 20 -24.53 36.36 -49.93
N LEU A 21 -23.26 36.11 -50.22
CA LEU A 21 -22.14 37.05 -50.37
C LEU A 21 -21.62 37.62 -49.04
N ARG A 22 -20.34 37.27 -48.80
CA ARG A 22 -19.45 37.83 -47.79
C ARG A 22 -19.29 39.33 -47.97
N THR A 23 -19.26 40.06 -46.87
CA THR A 23 -18.44 41.28 -46.73
C THR A 23 -17.86 41.36 -45.32
N SER A 24 -16.54 41.42 -45.28
CA SER A 24 -15.74 41.77 -44.11
C SER A 24 -15.78 43.28 -43.88
N LEU A 25 -16.00 43.72 -42.63
CA LEU A 25 -15.60 45.05 -42.19
C LEU A 25 -15.02 44.95 -40.77
N ARG A 26 -13.75 45.33 -40.67
CA ARG A 26 -13.02 45.56 -39.42
C ARG A 26 -13.75 46.61 -38.59
N SER A 27 -13.84 46.39 -37.29
CA SER A 27 -14.00 47.47 -36.31
C SER A 27 -13.26 47.10 -35.03
N SER A 28 -12.19 47.85 -34.82
CA SER A 28 -11.36 47.94 -33.64
C SER A 28 -12.15 48.39 -32.41
N ARG A 29 -11.95 47.72 -31.27
CA ARG A 29 -12.11 48.33 -29.93
C ARG A 29 -11.29 47.58 -28.89
N CYS A 30 -10.73 48.38 -27.99
CA CYS A 30 -9.50 48.18 -27.23
C CYS A 30 -9.57 47.16 -26.08
N PRO A 31 -8.42 46.71 -25.55
CA PRO A 31 -8.33 45.77 -24.43
C PRO A 31 -8.36 46.54 -23.11
N HIS A 32 -9.42 46.34 -22.32
CA HIS A 32 -9.51 46.90 -20.98
C HIS A 32 -10.64 46.20 -20.25
N LEU A 33 -10.29 45.15 -19.51
CA LEU A 33 -10.63 45.02 -18.09
C LEU A 33 -9.88 43.79 -17.58
N SER A 34 -8.69 44.04 -17.03
CA SER A 34 -8.03 43.12 -16.10
C SER A 34 -9.00 42.88 -14.94
N ARG A 35 -9.69 41.73 -14.94
CA ARG A 35 -10.31 41.21 -13.72
C ARG A 35 -9.17 40.83 -12.77
N ARG A 36 -8.72 41.81 -11.98
CA ARG A 36 -7.97 41.57 -10.75
C ARG A 36 -8.83 40.64 -9.89
N THR A 37 -8.49 39.36 -9.86
CA THR A 37 -8.96 38.43 -8.84
C THR A 37 -8.38 38.90 -7.51
N MET A 38 -9.09 39.79 -6.83
CA MET A 38 -8.78 40.18 -5.47
C MET A 38 -8.72 38.90 -4.63
N ALA A 39 -7.52 38.50 -4.22
CA ALA A 39 -7.34 37.38 -3.30
C ALA A 39 -8.17 37.68 -2.04
N ARG A 40 -9.32 37.01 -1.90
CA ARG A 40 -10.20 37.18 -0.74
C ARG A 40 -9.37 36.90 0.51
N LYS A 41 -9.15 37.92 1.34
CA LYS A 41 -8.48 37.75 2.64
C LYS A 41 -9.23 36.65 3.40
N LYS A 42 -8.55 35.55 3.72
CA LYS A 42 -9.16 34.41 4.44
C LYS A 42 -9.70 34.94 5.77
N ARG A 43 -11.02 34.88 5.96
CA ARG A 43 -11.64 35.23 7.25
C ARG A 43 -11.09 34.29 8.33
N LEU A 44 -10.58 34.86 9.43
CA LEU A 44 -10.01 34.11 10.54
C LEU A 44 -11.13 33.30 11.22
N ARG A 45 -11.04 31.97 11.22
CA ARG A 45 -12.04 31.08 11.82
C ARG A 45 -11.62 30.67 13.24
N LEU A 46 -11.72 31.60 14.18
CA LEU A 46 -11.28 31.41 15.57
C LEU A 46 -11.88 30.16 16.24
N ILE A 47 -13.18 29.93 16.03
CA ILE A 47 -13.90 28.76 16.58
C ILE A 47 -13.35 27.45 15.99
N ALA A 48 -13.02 27.42 14.70
CA ALA A 48 -12.48 26.23 14.06
C ALA A 48 -11.07 25.90 14.57
N GLU A 49 -10.23 26.91 14.82
CA GLU A 49 -8.91 26.76 15.42
C GLU A 49 -9.02 26.24 16.87
N MET A 50 -9.93 26.82 17.66
CA MET A 50 -10.18 26.39 19.03
C MET A 50 -10.70 24.94 19.10
N ALA A 51 -11.66 24.58 18.24
CA ALA A 51 -12.18 23.22 18.15
C ALA A 51 -11.13 22.21 17.67
N ARG A 52 -10.17 22.62 16.82
CA ARG A 52 -9.03 21.77 16.44
C ARG A 52 -8.11 21.50 17.63
N LYS A 53 -7.77 22.53 18.40
CA LYS A 53 -6.93 22.40 19.60
C LYS A 53 -7.58 21.54 20.68
N ILE A 54 -8.88 21.75 20.94
CA ILE A 54 -9.62 20.96 21.94
C ILE A 54 -9.69 19.48 21.53
N ARG A 55 -9.98 19.19 20.26
CA ARG A 55 -9.99 17.80 19.76
C ARG A 55 -8.63 17.13 19.90
N ALA A 56 -7.55 17.79 19.44
CA ALA A 56 -6.20 17.24 19.58
C ALA A 56 -5.80 17.01 21.06
N TYR A 57 -6.20 17.91 21.97
CA TYR A 57 -5.96 17.73 23.39
C TYR A 57 -6.75 16.54 23.97
N ARG A 58 -8.04 16.42 23.63
CA ARG A 58 -8.87 15.28 24.05
C ARG A 58 -8.33 13.96 23.47
N GLU A 59 -7.95 13.92 22.21
CA GLU A 59 -7.34 12.75 21.56
C GLU A 59 -6.05 12.31 22.26
N LEU A 60 -5.22 13.25 22.73
CA LEU A 60 -4.02 12.92 23.50
C LEU A 60 -4.33 12.41 24.91
N LYS A 61 -5.32 13.01 25.57
CA LYS A 61 -5.70 12.67 26.96
C LYS A 61 -6.48 11.36 27.05
N GLU A 62 -7.43 11.17 26.14
CA GLU A 62 -8.34 10.01 26.04
C GLU A 62 -7.81 8.96 25.06
N ARG A 63 -6.52 9.03 24.71
CA ARG A 63 -5.90 8.07 23.80
C ARG A 63 -6.10 6.65 24.35
N PRO A 64 -6.81 5.77 23.62
CA PRO A 64 -7.06 4.42 24.08
C PRO A 64 -5.73 3.67 24.18
N ARG A 65 -5.60 2.89 25.25
CA ARG A 65 -4.38 2.09 25.52
C ARG A 65 -4.32 0.88 24.61
N ASP A 66 -3.12 0.30 24.45
CA ASP A 66 -2.95 -0.83 23.54
C ASP A 66 -3.73 -2.05 24.04
N SER A 67 -3.87 -2.20 25.36
CA SER A 67 -4.77 -3.16 26.03
C SER A 67 -6.23 -3.03 25.58
N GLN A 68 -6.79 -1.82 25.58
CA GLN A 68 -8.18 -1.56 25.20
C GLN A 68 -8.41 -1.74 23.70
N ARG A 69 -7.49 -1.24 22.88
CA ARG A 69 -7.59 -1.32 21.41
C ARG A 69 -7.48 -2.76 20.91
N PHE A 70 -6.58 -3.52 21.53
CA PHE A 70 -6.26 -4.86 21.09
C PHE A 70 -6.89 -5.98 21.92
N ALA A 71 -7.76 -5.63 22.87
CA ALA A 71 -8.64 -6.59 23.54
C ALA A 71 -9.44 -7.41 22.51
N LEU A 72 -9.60 -8.69 22.81
CA LEU A 72 -10.27 -9.65 21.95
C LEU A 72 -11.09 -10.59 22.80
N ASP A 73 -12.36 -10.76 22.43
CA ASP A 73 -13.19 -11.84 22.95
C ASP A 73 -12.93 -13.12 22.13
N TYR A 74 -12.41 -14.15 22.79
CA TYR A 74 -12.01 -15.42 22.15
C TYR A 74 -13.21 -16.31 21.78
N GLU A 75 -14.39 -16.06 22.34
CA GLU A 75 -15.60 -16.81 21.99
C GLU A 75 -16.18 -16.29 20.67
N THR A 76 -16.41 -14.97 20.60
CA THR A 76 -17.06 -14.33 19.44
C THR A 76 -16.09 -13.88 18.34
N MET A 77 -14.78 -13.85 18.65
CA MET A 77 -13.71 -13.28 17.81
C MET A 77 -13.96 -11.79 17.48
N THR A 78 -14.58 -11.07 18.42
CA THR A 78 -14.89 -9.63 18.29
C THR A 78 -13.95 -8.78 19.13
N ARG A 79 -13.61 -7.59 18.63
CA ARG A 79 -12.93 -6.56 19.40
C ARG A 79 -13.99 -5.72 20.12
N PRO A 80 -14.07 -5.73 21.46
CA PRO A 80 -15.15 -5.06 22.19
C PRO A 80 -15.18 -3.55 21.92
N MET A 81 -14.01 -2.89 21.85
CA MET A 81 -13.93 -1.44 21.65
C MET A 81 -14.47 -0.98 20.29
N THR A 82 -14.28 -1.76 19.22
CA THR A 82 -14.68 -1.37 17.85
C THR A 82 -15.93 -2.10 17.36
N GLY A 83 -16.37 -3.13 18.08
CA GLY A 83 -17.42 -4.06 17.65
C GLY A 83 -17.06 -4.89 16.42
N ARG A 84 -15.81 -4.82 15.93
CA ARG A 84 -15.40 -5.49 14.68
C ARG A 84 -14.96 -6.92 14.92
N ARG A 85 -15.42 -7.83 14.07
CA ARG A 85 -14.99 -9.23 14.04
C ARG A 85 -13.66 -9.40 13.32
N LEU A 86 -12.81 -10.29 13.82
CA LEU A 86 -11.59 -10.68 13.12
C LEU A 86 -11.90 -11.46 11.82
N PRO A 87 -11.03 -11.39 10.80
CA PRO A 87 -11.16 -12.23 9.61
C PRO A 87 -11.14 -13.72 9.95
N ALA A 88 -11.99 -14.51 9.28
CA ALA A 88 -12.16 -15.94 9.58
C ALA A 88 -10.86 -16.75 9.50
N LEU A 89 -9.95 -16.40 8.58
CA LEU A 89 -8.65 -17.06 8.44
C LEU A 89 -7.79 -16.93 9.70
N ALA A 90 -7.89 -15.80 10.42
CA ALA A 90 -7.11 -15.55 11.62
C ALA A 90 -7.63 -16.31 12.85
N TRP A 91 -8.86 -16.85 12.83
CA TRP A 91 -9.47 -17.47 14.02
C TRP A 91 -8.72 -18.72 14.48
N ARG A 92 -8.16 -19.49 13.55
CA ARG A 92 -7.37 -20.69 13.88
C ARG A 92 -6.11 -20.32 14.65
N ASP A 93 -5.43 -19.28 14.20
CA ASP A 93 -4.18 -18.82 14.79
C ASP A 93 -4.42 -18.18 16.15
N VAL A 94 -5.48 -17.36 16.28
CA VAL A 94 -5.91 -16.76 17.55
C VAL A 94 -6.13 -17.79 18.67
N ARG A 95 -6.64 -18.97 18.34
CA ARG A 95 -6.93 -20.02 19.33
C ARG A 95 -5.72 -20.86 19.72
N ARG A 96 -4.69 -20.92 18.88
CA ARG A 96 -3.55 -21.85 19.04
C ARG A 96 -2.27 -21.14 19.43
N GLU A 97 -2.01 -20.00 18.81
CA GLU A 97 -0.77 -19.25 18.93
C GLU A 97 -0.91 -18.12 19.93
N LEU A 98 0.22 -17.56 20.32
CA LEU A 98 0.29 -16.52 21.34
C LEU A 98 0.67 -15.16 20.73
N ARG A 99 0.28 -14.10 21.44
CA ARG A 99 0.78 -12.75 21.18
C ARG A 99 2.22 -12.64 21.64
N LEU A 100 2.97 -11.71 21.04
CA LEU A 100 4.37 -11.52 21.38
C LEU A 100 4.55 -11.25 22.88
N PHE A 101 3.79 -10.29 23.43
CA PHE A 101 3.93 -9.92 24.84
C PHE A 101 3.49 -11.02 25.82
N SER A 102 2.55 -11.88 25.44
CA SER A 102 2.19 -13.06 26.25
C SER A 102 3.35 -14.06 26.38
N LEU A 103 4.28 -14.08 25.42
CA LEU A 103 5.52 -14.85 25.50
C LEU A 103 6.59 -14.11 26.30
N LEU A 104 6.75 -12.80 26.06
CA LEU A 104 7.78 -11.99 26.68
C LEU A 104 7.56 -11.75 28.17
N CYS A 105 6.32 -11.60 28.63
CA CYS A 105 6.02 -11.37 30.05
C CYS A 105 6.46 -12.53 30.95
N ARG A 106 6.61 -13.74 30.39
CA ARG A 106 7.11 -14.93 31.09
C ARG A 106 8.63 -15.01 31.14
N GLN A 107 9.34 -14.16 30.41
CA GLN A 107 10.79 -14.15 30.35
C GLN A 107 11.37 -13.06 31.26
N PRO A 108 12.56 -13.30 31.85
CA PRO A 108 13.25 -12.26 32.59
C PRO A 108 13.55 -11.08 31.65
N LEU A 109 13.38 -9.85 32.16
CA LEU A 109 13.60 -8.60 31.41
C LEU A 109 12.85 -8.56 30.07
N PHE A 110 11.66 -9.16 29.99
CA PHE A 110 10.85 -9.25 28.77
C PHE A 110 11.58 -9.90 27.57
N GLY A 111 12.55 -10.77 27.84
CA GLY A 111 13.25 -11.52 26.79
C GLY A 111 14.17 -10.66 25.91
N ILE A 112 14.73 -9.56 26.44
CA ILE A 112 15.77 -8.79 25.72
C ILE A 112 16.94 -9.71 25.36
N GLY A 113 17.39 -9.64 24.11
CA GLY A 113 18.42 -10.48 23.53
C GLY A 113 17.93 -11.83 23.01
N ARG A 114 16.66 -12.19 23.22
CA ARG A 114 16.10 -13.45 22.70
C ARG A 114 15.61 -13.31 21.27
N MET A 115 15.61 -14.45 20.58
CA MET A 115 15.10 -14.58 19.23
C MET A 115 13.62 -14.97 19.24
N VAL A 116 12.81 -14.22 18.50
CA VAL A 116 11.40 -14.54 18.27
C VAL A 116 11.16 -14.73 16.78
N THR A 117 10.35 -15.72 16.45
CA THR A 117 9.94 -16.02 15.08
C THR A 117 8.42 -15.98 14.97
N ARG A 118 7.91 -16.15 13.75
CA ARG A 118 6.48 -16.21 13.46
C ARG A 118 6.14 -17.54 12.82
N LYS A 119 4.97 -18.08 13.15
CA LYS A 119 4.45 -19.28 12.49
C LYS A 119 4.28 -19.03 10.98
N SER A 120 3.75 -17.89 10.57
CA SER A 120 3.64 -17.52 9.15
C SER A 120 4.97 -17.50 8.40
N TRP A 121 6.09 -17.27 9.09
CA TRP A 121 7.42 -17.31 8.49
C TRP A 121 7.95 -18.74 8.39
N LEU A 122 7.75 -19.55 9.43
CA LEU A 122 8.13 -20.96 9.43
C LEU A 122 7.37 -21.77 8.37
N GLU A 123 6.11 -21.41 8.08
CA GLU A 123 5.33 -22.06 7.02
C GLU A 123 5.61 -21.50 5.63
N GLY A 124 6.10 -20.26 5.55
CA GLY A 124 6.24 -19.54 4.28
C GLY A 124 7.64 -19.58 3.68
N PHE A 125 8.68 -19.78 4.50
CA PHE A 125 10.08 -19.69 4.09
C PHE A 125 10.90 -20.79 4.76
N ASP A 126 11.75 -21.44 3.98
CA ASP A 126 12.76 -22.37 4.49
C ASP A 126 13.95 -21.62 5.12
N GLU A 127 14.15 -20.35 4.73
CA GLU A 127 15.24 -19.52 5.24
C GLU A 127 14.92 -18.95 6.62
N PRO A 128 15.93 -18.79 7.50
CA PRO A 128 15.69 -18.33 8.86
C PRO A 128 15.19 -16.88 8.88
N CYS A 129 14.03 -16.70 9.50
CA CYS A 129 13.38 -15.42 9.72
C CYS A 129 13.11 -15.23 11.21
N TYR A 130 13.72 -14.22 11.82
CA TYR A 130 13.58 -13.94 13.24
C TYR A 130 13.85 -12.48 13.57
N TRP A 131 13.34 -12.06 14.72
CA TRP A 131 13.70 -10.81 15.36
C TRP A 131 14.54 -11.07 16.60
N VAL A 132 15.62 -10.30 16.77
CA VAL A 132 16.35 -10.22 18.04
C VAL A 132 15.84 -9.02 18.82
N ILE A 133 15.25 -9.26 19.99
CA ILE A 133 14.63 -8.20 20.78
C ILE A 133 15.71 -7.34 21.43
N SER A 134 15.62 -6.01 21.27
CA SER A 134 16.56 -5.07 21.87
C SER A 134 15.90 -4.19 22.94
N LYS A 135 14.71 -3.67 22.68
CA LYS A 135 13.97 -2.80 23.62
C LYS A 135 12.51 -3.22 23.68
N VAL A 136 11.91 -3.09 24.86
CA VAL A 136 10.51 -3.42 25.10
C VAL A 136 9.86 -2.31 25.92
N LYS A 137 8.71 -1.85 25.48
CA LYS A 137 7.84 -0.91 26.19
C LYS A 137 6.48 -1.57 26.40
N VAL A 138 6.23 -2.00 27.62
CA VAL A 138 5.00 -2.71 28.00
C VAL A 138 3.90 -1.71 28.32
N ASP A 139 2.66 -2.09 28.03
CA ASP A 139 1.47 -1.39 28.52
C ASP A 139 1.14 -1.88 29.94
N TYR A 140 1.49 -1.06 30.93
CA TYR A 140 1.26 -1.33 32.35
C TYR A 140 -0.22 -1.25 32.77
N THR A 141 -1.12 -0.84 31.87
CA THR A 141 -2.57 -0.86 32.15
C THR A 141 -3.19 -2.25 31.95
N ALA A 142 -2.49 -3.15 31.26
CA ALA A 142 -2.93 -4.52 31.08
C ALA A 142 -2.60 -5.35 32.34
N GLU A 143 -3.58 -6.06 32.88
CA GLU A 143 -3.43 -6.93 34.05
C GLU A 143 -2.33 -7.99 33.85
N ASN A 144 -2.28 -8.58 32.65
CA ASN A 144 -1.34 -9.65 32.32
C ASN A 144 -0.08 -9.16 31.58
N LEU A 145 0.11 -7.84 31.44
CA LEU A 145 1.24 -7.24 30.72
C LEU A 145 1.42 -7.79 29.28
N ASP A 146 0.31 -8.15 28.65
CA ASP A 146 0.19 -8.87 27.38
C ASP A 146 0.10 -7.95 26.15
N HIS A 147 0.33 -6.65 26.35
CA HIS A 147 0.33 -5.62 25.31
C HIS A 147 1.53 -4.68 25.45
N GLY A 148 1.92 -4.07 24.33
CA GLY A 148 2.99 -3.08 24.30
C GLY A 148 3.62 -2.92 22.91
N LYS A 149 4.81 -2.33 22.91
CA LYS A 149 5.65 -2.11 21.72
C LYS A 149 7.03 -2.70 21.96
N ALA A 150 7.56 -3.36 20.94
CA ALA A 150 8.89 -3.94 20.99
C ALA A 150 9.73 -3.41 19.82
N TRP A 151 11.03 -3.34 20.02
CA TRP A 151 12.01 -3.01 19.00
C TRP A 151 13.05 -4.12 18.95
N GLY A 152 13.57 -4.36 17.77
CA GLY A 152 14.54 -5.42 17.54
C GLY A 152 15.27 -5.27 16.22
N ILE A 153 16.20 -6.18 16.01
CA ILE A 153 16.95 -6.33 14.76
C ILE A 153 16.27 -7.44 13.96
N LEU A 154 15.88 -7.16 12.71
CA LEU A 154 15.25 -8.13 11.83
C LEU A 154 16.34 -8.90 11.08
N THR A 155 16.23 -10.22 11.10
CA THR A 155 16.88 -11.08 10.12
C THR A 155 15.80 -11.68 9.25
N PHE A 156 15.75 -11.30 7.98
CA PHE A 156 14.76 -11.78 7.03
C PHE A 156 15.44 -12.59 5.94
N ARG A 157 15.08 -13.87 5.83
CA ARG A 157 15.65 -14.81 4.86
C ARG A 157 17.18 -14.84 4.89
N GLY A 158 17.75 -14.92 6.09
CA GLY A 158 19.20 -14.90 6.32
C GLY A 158 19.89 -13.53 6.14
N LYS A 159 19.20 -12.49 5.63
CA LYS A 159 19.74 -11.13 5.54
C LYS A 159 19.47 -10.37 6.84
N THR A 160 20.52 -10.10 7.60
CA THR A 160 20.46 -9.34 8.84
C THR A 160 20.43 -7.85 8.55
N GLU A 161 19.43 -7.14 9.06
CA GLU A 161 19.44 -5.68 9.07
C GLU A 161 20.36 -5.16 10.19
N THR A 162 21.00 -4.01 10.00
CA THR A 162 21.87 -3.40 11.03
C THR A 162 21.06 -2.53 12.02
N ASP A 163 19.96 -1.95 11.54
CA ASP A 163 19.20 -0.97 12.30
C ASP A 163 18.14 -1.62 13.20
N VAL A 164 17.99 -1.06 14.40
CA VAL A 164 16.91 -1.43 15.31
C VAL A 164 15.59 -0.84 14.82
N LYS A 165 14.63 -1.69 14.44
CA LYS A 165 13.30 -1.29 13.97
C LYS A 165 12.21 -1.63 14.97
N GLU A 166 11.09 -0.89 14.89
CA GLU A 166 9.88 -1.25 15.64
C GLU A 166 9.33 -2.56 15.08
N ILE A 167 9.12 -3.54 15.96
CA ILE A 167 8.49 -4.80 15.59
C ILE A 167 7.02 -4.50 15.27
N GLU A 168 6.63 -4.72 14.03
CA GLU A 168 5.24 -4.59 13.61
C GLU A 168 4.43 -5.82 14.02
N GLN A 169 3.11 -5.69 14.01
CA GLN A 169 2.18 -6.79 14.22
C GLN A 169 2.35 -7.58 15.54
N VAL A 170 2.86 -6.92 16.56
CA VAL A 170 3.01 -7.44 17.93
C VAL A 170 1.74 -8.11 18.47
N MET A 171 0.58 -7.53 18.14
CA MET A 171 -0.73 -7.94 18.61
C MET A 171 -1.34 -9.14 17.86
N TYR A 172 -0.67 -9.67 16.82
CA TYR A 172 -1.13 -10.90 16.16
C TYR A 172 -0.80 -12.13 17.01
N HIS A 173 -1.61 -13.16 16.83
CA HIS A 173 -1.43 -14.47 17.46
C HIS A 173 -0.65 -15.35 16.48
N ASP A 174 0.62 -15.03 16.26
CA ASP A 174 1.47 -15.70 15.27
C ASP A 174 2.90 -15.89 15.80
N TRP A 175 3.15 -15.45 17.03
CA TRP A 175 4.51 -15.37 17.56
C TRP A 175 4.90 -16.67 18.27
N ARG A 176 6.16 -17.05 18.08
CA ARG A 176 6.81 -18.17 18.79
C ARG A 176 8.18 -17.73 19.28
N LEU A 177 8.52 -18.16 20.50
CA LEU A 177 9.83 -17.90 21.08
C LEU A 177 10.77 -19.05 20.71
N LEU A 178 11.96 -18.71 20.17
CA LEU A 178 12.96 -19.73 19.86
C LEU A 178 13.68 -20.17 21.16
N PRO A 179 13.74 -21.48 21.45
CA PRO A 179 14.52 -22.02 22.57
C PRO A 179 16.03 -21.77 22.38
N LYS A 180 16.74 -21.44 23.45
CA LYS A 180 18.18 -21.06 23.39
C LYS A 180 19.07 -22.10 22.70
N HIS A 181 18.80 -23.38 22.89
CA HIS A 181 19.60 -24.45 22.32
C HIS A 181 19.38 -24.61 20.81
N GLU A 182 18.26 -24.13 20.28
CA GLU A 182 17.96 -24.15 18.84
C GLU A 182 18.40 -22.86 18.14
N GLU A 183 18.69 -21.79 18.90
CA GLU A 183 19.05 -20.48 18.35
C GLU A 183 20.31 -20.54 17.47
N GLU A 184 21.30 -21.38 17.84
CA GLU A 184 22.52 -21.56 17.05
C GLU A 184 22.24 -22.30 15.75
N ASN A 185 21.49 -23.40 15.81
CA ASN A 185 21.09 -24.18 14.63
C ASN A 185 20.26 -23.33 13.65
N PHE A 186 19.39 -22.47 14.17
CA PHE A 186 18.56 -21.60 13.34
C PHE A 186 19.34 -20.48 12.64
N LYS A 187 20.52 -20.11 13.18
CA LYS A 187 21.42 -19.13 12.53
C LYS A 187 22.24 -19.74 11.41
N ILE A 188 22.51 -21.05 11.48
CA ILE A 188 23.29 -21.75 10.47
C ILE A 188 22.46 -21.82 9.19
N PHE A 189 22.74 -20.89 8.28
CA PHE A 189 22.11 -20.84 6.97
C PHE A 189 23.17 -20.63 5.91
N THR A 190 23.14 -21.49 4.90
CA THR A 190 23.97 -21.32 3.71
C THR A 190 23.15 -20.48 2.73
N PRO A 191 23.55 -19.23 2.43
CA PRO A 191 22.82 -18.41 1.49
C PRO A 191 22.84 -19.09 0.13
N VAL A 192 21.65 -19.47 -0.35
CA VAL A 192 21.49 -19.89 -1.75
C VAL A 192 21.86 -18.68 -2.61
N PRO A 193 22.79 -18.81 -3.57
CA PRO A 193 23.12 -17.72 -4.47
C PRO A 193 21.85 -17.23 -5.14
N GLU A 194 21.52 -15.95 -4.98
CA GLU A 194 20.36 -15.38 -5.65
C GLU A 194 20.60 -15.53 -7.15
N PRO A 195 19.68 -16.18 -7.90
CA PRO A 195 19.83 -16.28 -9.34
C PRO A 195 19.93 -14.86 -9.90
N GLU A 196 20.86 -14.65 -10.84
CA GLU A 196 21.06 -13.33 -11.43
C GLU A 196 19.71 -12.77 -11.87
N PRO A 197 19.32 -11.58 -11.39
CA PRO A 197 18.01 -11.03 -11.71
C PRO A 197 17.90 -10.91 -13.23
N VAL A 198 16.83 -11.48 -13.80
CA VAL A 198 16.58 -11.44 -15.24
C VAL A 198 16.58 -9.97 -15.69
N ARG A 199 17.68 -9.55 -16.30
CA ARG A 199 17.94 -8.13 -16.57
C ARG A 199 17.07 -7.61 -17.71
N TYR A 200 16.76 -8.47 -18.68
CA TYR A 200 16.06 -8.10 -19.90
C TYR A 200 14.89 -9.04 -20.16
N VAL A 201 13.70 -8.47 -20.38
CA VAL A 201 12.47 -9.21 -20.72
C VAL A 201 11.93 -8.71 -22.04
N PRO A 202 11.44 -9.58 -22.95
CA PRO A 202 10.85 -9.14 -24.21
C PRO A 202 9.61 -8.26 -23.96
N TYR A 203 9.40 -7.26 -24.81
CA TYR A 203 8.17 -6.46 -24.73
C TYR A 203 6.93 -7.32 -25.02
N PRO A 204 5.79 -7.04 -24.37
CA PRO A 204 4.50 -7.62 -24.75
C PRO A 204 4.18 -7.41 -26.24
N PRO A 205 3.39 -8.31 -26.86
CA PRO A 205 3.25 -8.39 -28.33
C PRO A 205 2.89 -7.06 -29.01
N LEU A 206 1.94 -6.30 -28.44
CA LEU A 206 1.50 -5.03 -29.00
C LEU A 206 2.60 -3.96 -28.96
N ILE A 207 3.27 -3.80 -27.82
CA ILE A 207 4.32 -2.80 -27.65
C ILE A 207 5.53 -3.15 -28.50
N ARG A 208 5.86 -4.44 -28.61
CA ARG A 208 6.89 -4.96 -29.52
C ARG A 208 6.58 -4.55 -30.97
N ALA A 209 5.37 -4.81 -31.45
CA ALA A 209 4.95 -4.44 -32.80
C ALA A 209 5.01 -2.93 -33.05
N MET A 210 4.55 -2.11 -32.09
CA MET A 210 4.62 -0.64 -32.19
C MET A 210 6.07 -0.14 -32.28
N LYS A 211 6.98 -0.68 -31.47
CA LYS A 211 8.41 -0.30 -31.50
C LYS A 211 9.06 -0.70 -32.82
N LEU A 212 8.78 -1.90 -33.32
CA LEU A 212 9.29 -2.36 -34.61
C LEU A 212 8.77 -1.49 -35.76
N ALA A 213 7.47 -1.16 -35.78
CA ALA A 213 6.90 -0.26 -36.77
C ALA A 213 7.49 1.16 -36.72
N HIS A 214 7.84 1.65 -35.53
CA HIS A 214 8.50 2.95 -35.37
C HIS A 214 9.95 2.93 -35.89
N LEU A 215 10.72 1.89 -35.55
CA LEU A 215 12.10 1.71 -36.04
C LEU A 215 12.16 1.60 -37.57
N GLN A 216 11.20 0.90 -38.16
CA GLN A 216 11.05 0.81 -39.63
C GLN A 216 10.79 2.18 -40.26
N LYS A 217 9.94 3.01 -39.64
CA LYS A 217 9.68 4.39 -40.10
C LYS A 217 10.92 5.28 -40.01
N GLU A 218 11.77 5.07 -39.02
CA GLU A 218 13.02 5.84 -38.83
C GLU A 218 14.19 5.35 -39.70
N GLY A 219 14.01 4.26 -40.46
CA GLY A 219 15.05 3.72 -41.34
C GLY A 219 16.25 3.08 -40.62
N LYS A 220 16.11 2.77 -39.32
CA LYS A 220 17.19 2.13 -38.54
C LYS A 220 17.20 0.61 -38.80
N PRO A 221 18.38 -0.02 -38.98
CA PRO A 221 18.46 -1.46 -39.20
C PRO A 221 17.93 -2.23 -37.98
N ILE A 222 17.00 -3.16 -38.22
CA ILE A 222 16.38 -4.03 -37.20
C ILE A 222 17.35 -5.18 -36.91
N THR A 223 18.43 -4.92 -36.19
CA THR A 223 19.45 -5.93 -35.89
C THR A 223 19.24 -6.60 -34.52
N GLN A 224 18.49 -5.97 -33.61
CA GLN A 224 18.27 -6.47 -32.25
C GLN A 224 16.80 -6.37 -31.86
N GLU A 225 16.30 -7.41 -31.16
CA GLU A 225 14.95 -7.38 -30.60
C GLU A 225 14.86 -6.32 -29.49
N PRO A 226 13.81 -5.49 -29.48
CA PRO A 226 13.63 -4.53 -28.40
C PRO A 226 13.33 -5.31 -27.10
N MET A 227 14.17 -5.11 -26.07
CA MET A 227 13.97 -5.67 -24.74
C MET A 227 13.68 -4.57 -23.70
N LEU A 228 12.96 -4.94 -22.64
CA LEU A 228 12.69 -4.10 -21.48
C LEU A 228 13.75 -4.37 -20.42
N ASP A 229 14.50 -3.34 -20.02
CA ASP A 229 15.47 -3.40 -18.93
C ASP A 229 14.74 -3.28 -17.58
N LEU A 230 14.93 -4.29 -16.72
CA LEU A 230 14.32 -4.37 -15.39
C LEU A 230 15.19 -3.76 -14.28
N GLN A 231 16.33 -3.13 -14.60
CA GLN A 231 17.26 -2.54 -13.60
C GLN A 231 16.66 -1.51 -12.64
N LYS A 232 15.46 -0.99 -12.90
CA LYS A 232 14.81 -0.08 -11.95
C LYS A 232 14.29 -0.89 -10.78
N PRO A 233 14.72 -0.62 -9.53
CA PRO A 233 14.17 -1.29 -8.36
C PRO A 233 12.69 -0.96 -8.32
N ILE A 234 11.88 -1.93 -8.73
CA ILE A 234 10.45 -1.91 -8.46
C ILE A 234 10.39 -2.06 -6.95
N LEU A 235 10.16 -0.96 -6.24
CA LEU A 235 9.68 -1.01 -4.86
C LEU A 235 8.62 -2.10 -4.85
N SER A 236 8.85 -3.17 -4.11
CA SER A 236 7.93 -4.30 -4.15
C SER A 236 6.52 -3.76 -3.88
N PRO A 237 5.46 -4.21 -4.59
CA PRO A 237 4.11 -3.68 -4.36
C PRO A 237 3.73 -3.73 -2.87
N LYS A 238 4.24 -4.73 -2.14
CA LYS A 238 4.12 -4.86 -0.68
C LYS A 238 4.71 -3.67 0.08
N GLU A 239 5.89 -3.18 -0.27
CA GLU A 239 6.49 -1.98 0.34
C GLU A 239 5.71 -0.70 0.02
N PHE A 240 5.16 -0.58 -1.19
CA PHE A 240 4.30 0.55 -1.56
C PHE A 240 3.02 0.61 -0.71
N PHE A 241 2.34 -0.53 -0.51
CA PHE A 241 1.17 -0.60 0.39
C PHE A 241 1.55 -0.42 1.87
N LYS A 242 2.73 -0.89 2.27
CA LYS A 242 3.25 -0.71 3.63
C LYS A 242 3.48 0.77 3.98
N ASN A 243 3.97 1.54 3.01
CA ASN A 243 4.21 2.98 3.17
C ASN A 243 2.92 3.83 3.11
N GLN A 244 1.91 3.43 2.33
CA GLN A 244 0.59 4.08 2.39
C GLN A 244 -0.20 3.74 3.67
N GLY A 245 0.08 2.59 4.26
CA GLY A 245 -0.44 2.15 5.54
C GLY A 245 0.38 2.59 6.75
N VAL A 246 1.31 3.56 6.62
CA VAL A 246 1.98 4.18 7.78
C VAL A 246 0.88 4.64 8.74
N LYS A 247 0.82 3.85 9.81
CA LYS A 247 -0.33 3.59 10.68
C LYS A 247 -1.11 4.88 10.96
N LYS A 248 -2.25 5.07 10.26
CA LYS A 248 -3.37 5.76 10.91
C LYS A 248 -3.64 4.94 12.16
N ASN A 249 -3.36 5.51 13.32
CA ASN A 249 -3.91 4.95 14.54
C ASN A 249 -5.41 4.81 14.27
N GLU A 250 -5.97 3.60 14.45
CA GLU A 250 -7.41 3.42 14.48
C GLU A 250 -7.95 4.39 15.53
N ASP A 251 -8.51 5.51 15.06
CA ASP A 251 -9.28 6.46 15.84
C ASP A 251 -10.62 5.77 16.12
N GLY A 252 -10.56 4.72 16.95
CA GLY A 252 -11.74 4.00 17.38
C GLY A 252 -12.46 4.89 18.39
N THR A 253 -13.54 5.53 17.95
CA THR A 253 -14.56 5.94 18.92
C THR A 253 -15.12 4.64 19.52
N PRO A 254 -15.11 4.48 20.86
CA PRO A 254 -15.72 3.31 21.48
C PRO A 254 -17.20 3.25 21.08
N VAL A 255 -17.66 2.08 20.64
CA VAL A 255 -19.05 1.81 20.22
C VAL A 255 -19.81 1.16 21.37
#